data_AF-A0A564YHI6-F1
#
_entry.id   AF-A0A564YHI6-F1
#
_cell.length_a   1.000
_cell.length_b   1.000
_cell.length_c   1.000
_cell.angle_alpha   90.00
_cell.angle_beta   90.00
_cell.angle_gamma   90.00
#
_symmetry.space_group_name_H-M   'P 1'
#
loop_
_entity.id
_entity.type
_entity.pdbx_description
1 polymer ?
#
loop_
_entity_poly.entity_id
_entity_poly.type
_entity_poly.pdbx_seq_one_letter_code
_entity_poly.pdbx_strand_id
1 'polypeptide(L)'
;MVLHSQAWPISKQEEVHLPVELEQCVRVYTKFYREHRPGTKLGWCFQVSHGDIVPLYTKRRFSFEVSTYQIAILMLFNNANCYTVRQITQLTNVEEYQVIQILNYFLQKRILMVTESDGSEEQLTQQQVGLSGSITSIPTLTEDTLITLYFNYTNKNTRIYLHFLSKSEEKAETQKAMACIESDRKDIIGACIVRILKTRKRLSLQELWEEVRKQLASHFNPSLPQLKLNIEKLIERGFIRRDPNDMKVYEYIA
;
A
#
# COMPACT_ATOMS: atom_id res chain seq x y z
N MET A 1 -7.50 10.13 -10.99
CA MET A 1 -8.41 10.61 -9.93
C MET A 1 -7.62 11.53 -9.00
N VAL A 2 -8.18 12.65 -8.53
CA VAL A 2 -7.50 13.56 -7.59
C VAL A 2 -8.17 13.48 -6.23
N LEU A 3 -7.39 13.20 -5.19
CA LEU A 3 -7.86 12.99 -3.82
C LEU A 3 -7.25 14.02 -2.87
N HIS A 4 -7.98 14.38 -1.82
CA HIS A 4 -7.47 15.26 -0.77
C HIS A 4 -6.64 14.45 0.25
N SER A 5 -5.39 14.83 0.47
CA SER A 5 -4.44 14.05 1.27
C SER A 5 -4.87 13.80 2.71
N GLN A 6 -5.63 14.70 3.32
CA GLN A 6 -6.12 14.52 4.70
C GLN A 6 -7.37 13.64 4.79
N ALA A 7 -8.07 13.41 3.68
CA ALA A 7 -9.29 12.62 3.66
C ALA A 7 -9.03 11.13 3.32
N TRP A 8 -7.85 10.82 2.77
CA TRP A 8 -7.52 9.48 2.28
C TRP A 8 -6.23 8.97 2.92
N PRO A 9 -6.24 7.77 3.54
CA PRO A 9 -5.10 7.22 4.27
C PRO A 9 -4.08 6.58 3.31
N ILE A 10 -3.61 7.33 2.32
CA ILE A 10 -2.65 6.86 1.33
C ILE A 10 -1.25 7.17 1.86
N SER A 11 -0.43 6.14 2.02
CA SER A 11 0.95 6.30 2.47
C SER A 11 1.78 7.03 1.42
N LYS A 12 2.76 7.82 1.88
CA LYS A 12 3.73 8.45 1.00
C LYS A 12 4.59 7.37 0.34
N GLN A 13 4.77 7.50 -0.97
CA GLN A 13 5.58 6.58 -1.77
C GLN A 13 7.04 7.06 -1.86
N GLU A 14 7.95 6.11 -2.08
CA GLU A 14 9.29 6.37 -2.60
C GLU A 14 9.25 6.72 -4.10
N GLU A 15 10.30 7.38 -4.58
CA GLU A 15 10.42 7.78 -5.98
C GLU A 15 10.61 6.54 -6.87
N VAL A 16 9.70 6.31 -7.81
CA VAL A 16 9.78 5.19 -8.76
C VAL A 16 10.08 5.74 -10.14
N HIS A 17 10.98 5.08 -10.86
CA HIS A 17 11.28 5.42 -12.24
C HIS A 17 10.17 4.88 -13.15
N LEU A 18 9.42 5.81 -13.75
CA LEU A 18 8.34 5.46 -14.66
C LEU A 18 8.85 5.27 -16.09
N PRO A 19 8.18 4.42 -16.88
CA PRO A 19 8.34 4.43 -18.33
C PRO A 19 8.06 5.82 -18.92
N VAL A 20 8.79 6.18 -19.97
CA VAL A 20 8.74 7.49 -20.61
C VAL A 20 7.33 7.90 -21.06
N GLU A 21 6.52 6.92 -21.46
CA GLU A 21 5.13 7.10 -21.89
C GLU A 21 4.24 7.57 -20.74
N LEU A 22 4.44 7.01 -19.54
CA LEU A 22 3.71 7.40 -18.34
C LEU A 22 4.24 8.72 -17.78
N GLU A 23 5.55 8.93 -17.83
CA GLU A 23 6.18 10.17 -17.37
C GLU A 23 5.66 11.38 -18.15
N GLN A 24 5.49 11.24 -19.47
CA GLN A 24 4.90 12.29 -20.30
C GLN A 24 3.48 12.64 -19.85
N CYS A 25 2.65 11.64 -19.60
CA CYS A 25 1.27 11.84 -19.11
C CYS A 25 1.26 12.55 -17.75
N VAL A 26 2.12 12.10 -16.83
CA VAL A 26 2.30 12.69 -15.50
C VAL A 26 2.73 14.15 -15.59
N ARG A 27 3.70 14.47 -16.46
CA ARG A 27 4.22 15.82 -16.67
C ARG A 27 3.15 16.75 -17.21
N VAL A 28 2.43 16.34 -18.27
CA VAL A 28 1.37 17.13 -18.89
C VAL A 28 0.26 17.42 -17.88
N TYR A 29 -0.19 16.40 -17.15
CA TYR A 29 -1.26 16.59 -16.16
C TYR A 29 -0.80 17.44 -14.96
N THR A 30 0.44 17.27 -14.49
CA THR A 30 0.99 18.08 -13.40
C THR A 30 1.05 19.56 -13.78
N LYS A 31 1.44 19.88 -15.02
CA LYS A 31 1.42 21.26 -15.53
C LYS A 31 -0.01 21.80 -15.57
N PHE A 32 -0.94 21.07 -16.18
CA PHE A 32 -2.36 21.41 -16.24
C PHE A 32 -2.95 21.68 -14.85
N TYR A 33 -2.70 20.80 -13.87
CA TYR A 33 -3.24 20.92 -12.53
C TYR A 33 -2.69 22.14 -11.78
N ARG A 34 -1.40 22.44 -11.95
CA ARG A 34 -0.74 23.61 -11.34
C ARG A 34 -1.33 24.93 -11.86
N GLU A 35 -1.63 24.99 -13.16
CA GLU A 35 -2.24 26.17 -13.80
C GLU A 35 -3.68 26.40 -13.31
N HIS A 36 -4.46 25.33 -13.14
CA HIS A 36 -5.86 25.43 -12.70
C HIS A 36 -6.05 25.62 -11.19
N ARG A 37 -5.08 25.18 -10.38
CA ARG A 37 -5.14 25.26 -8.91
C ARG A 37 -3.82 25.76 -8.32
N PRO A 38 -3.53 27.07 -8.43
CA PRO A 38 -2.32 27.65 -7.84
C PRO A 38 -2.30 27.46 -6.31
N GLY A 39 -1.11 27.21 -5.77
CA GLY A 39 -0.90 26.96 -4.34
C GLY A 39 -1.15 25.53 -3.88
N THR A 40 -1.63 24.63 -4.76
CA THR A 40 -1.79 23.21 -4.42
C THR A 40 -0.59 22.38 -4.90
N LYS A 41 -0.18 21.37 -4.11
CA LYS A 41 0.85 20.41 -4.48
C LYS A 41 0.19 19.07 -4.82
N LEU A 42 0.48 18.55 -6.01
CA LEU A 42 0.05 17.21 -6.43
C LEU A 42 1.09 16.18 -6.00
N GLY A 43 0.65 15.14 -5.28
CA GLY A 43 1.44 13.95 -5.01
C GLY A 43 0.88 12.78 -5.83
N TRP A 44 1.75 12.09 -6.57
CA TRP A 44 1.38 10.90 -7.31
C TRP A 44 1.50 9.66 -6.41
N CYS A 45 0.51 8.79 -6.47
CA CYS A 45 0.45 7.55 -5.68
C CYS A 45 0.38 6.37 -6.65
N PHE A 46 1.54 5.86 -7.08
CA PHE A 46 1.63 4.78 -8.05
C PHE A 46 1.31 3.42 -7.44
N GLN A 47 1.46 3.24 -6.12
CA GLN A 47 1.11 1.98 -5.44
C GLN A 47 -0.38 1.59 -5.56
N VAL A 48 -1.28 2.57 -5.67
CA VAL A 48 -2.74 2.34 -5.84
C VAL A 48 -3.17 2.45 -7.31
N SER A 49 -2.24 2.78 -8.20
CA SER A 49 -2.52 3.03 -9.61
C SER A 49 -2.35 1.74 -10.43
N HIS A 50 -3.30 1.49 -11.32
CA HIS A 50 -3.30 0.36 -12.25
C HIS A 50 -3.63 0.84 -13.66
N GLY A 51 -3.34 0.00 -14.65
CA GLY A 51 -3.62 0.26 -16.05
C GLY A 51 -3.62 -1.01 -16.88
N ASP A 52 -3.98 -0.86 -18.16
CA ASP A 52 -4.04 -1.98 -19.10
C ASP A 52 -2.82 -1.94 -20.05
N ILE A 53 -2.13 -3.07 -20.22
CA ILE A 53 -1.09 -3.28 -21.23
C ILE A 53 -1.59 -4.27 -22.28
N VAL A 54 -1.31 -3.97 -23.55
CA VAL A 54 -1.57 -4.90 -24.67
C VAL A 54 -0.24 -5.45 -25.17
N PRO A 55 0.10 -6.73 -24.92
CA PRO A 55 1.30 -7.33 -25.50
C PRO A 55 1.15 -7.46 -27.02
N LEU A 56 2.20 -7.07 -27.74
CA LEU A 56 2.22 -7.12 -29.21
C LEU A 56 2.88 -8.37 -29.78
N TYR A 57 3.63 -9.11 -28.95
CA TYR A 57 4.37 -10.30 -29.38
C TYR A 57 3.51 -11.57 -29.48
N THR A 58 2.29 -11.55 -28.94
CA THR A 58 1.41 -12.72 -28.90
C THR A 58 0.56 -12.85 -30.17
N LYS A 59 0.37 -14.09 -30.65
CA LYS A 59 -0.48 -14.38 -31.84
C LYS A 59 -1.92 -13.90 -31.68
N ARG A 60 -2.44 -13.93 -30.45
CA ARG A 60 -3.78 -13.45 -30.09
C ARG A 60 -3.63 -12.13 -29.35
N ARG A 61 -4.58 -11.20 -29.55
CA ARG A 61 -4.61 -9.95 -28.78
C ARG A 61 -5.10 -10.24 -27.36
N PHE A 62 -4.23 -9.96 -26.39
CA PHE A 62 -4.56 -9.98 -24.96
C PHE A 62 -4.59 -8.56 -24.40
N SER A 63 -5.27 -8.38 -23.28
CA SER A 63 -5.19 -7.16 -22.45
C SER A 63 -4.87 -7.58 -21.03
N PHE A 64 -3.83 -6.98 -20.47
CA PHE A 64 -3.26 -7.27 -19.17
C PHE A 64 -3.58 -6.11 -18.23
N GLU A 65 -4.44 -6.34 -17.25
CA GLU A 65 -4.70 -5.35 -16.21
C GLU A 65 -3.64 -5.51 -15.12
N VAL A 66 -2.78 -4.51 -14.97
CA VAL A 66 -1.54 -4.54 -14.18
C VAL A 66 -1.39 -3.29 -13.31
N SER A 67 -0.68 -3.41 -12.19
CA SER A 67 -0.29 -2.26 -11.37
C SER A 67 0.77 -1.40 -12.05
N THR A 68 0.98 -0.17 -11.57
CA THR A 68 1.98 0.72 -12.17
C THR A 68 3.40 0.17 -12.07
N TYR A 69 3.75 -0.52 -10.98
CA TYR A 69 5.06 -1.17 -10.83
C TYR A 69 5.23 -2.34 -11.80
N GLN A 70 4.17 -3.10 -12.00
CA GLN A 70 4.13 -4.15 -13.02
C GLN A 70 4.30 -3.59 -14.43
N ILE A 71 3.68 -2.44 -14.74
CA ILE A 71 3.87 -1.73 -16.00
C ILE A 71 5.32 -1.32 -16.17
N ALA A 72 5.93 -0.72 -15.14
CA ALA A 72 7.32 -0.29 -15.18
C ALA A 72 8.27 -1.44 -15.53
N ILE A 73 8.08 -2.61 -14.91
CA ILE A 73 8.88 -3.81 -15.19
C ILE A 73 8.63 -4.34 -16.60
N LEU A 74 7.37 -4.47 -17.03
CA LEU A 74 7.03 -5.04 -18.35
C LEU A 74 7.53 -4.16 -19.50
N MET A 75 7.50 -2.83 -19.33
CA MET A 75 7.97 -1.89 -20.36
C MET A 75 9.49 -1.95 -20.59
N LEU A 76 10.29 -2.41 -19.62
CA LEU A 76 11.73 -2.62 -19.82
C LEU A 76 12.00 -3.62 -20.96
N PHE A 77 11.13 -4.62 -21.10
CA PHE A 77 11.28 -5.68 -22.10
C PHE A 77 11.06 -5.22 -23.55
N ASN A 78 10.64 -3.96 -23.76
CA ASN A 78 10.60 -3.38 -25.11
C ASN A 78 11.99 -3.05 -25.66
N ASN A 79 12.99 -2.83 -24.78
CA ASN A 79 14.35 -2.48 -25.17
C ASN A 79 15.26 -3.72 -25.27
N ALA A 80 15.06 -4.70 -24.40
CA ALA A 80 15.82 -5.95 -24.40
C ALA A 80 14.94 -7.12 -23.92
N ASN A 81 15.19 -8.32 -24.44
CA ASN A 81 14.38 -9.49 -24.12
C ASN A 81 14.80 -10.19 -22.80
N CYS A 82 15.91 -9.74 -22.20
CA CYS A 82 16.51 -10.34 -21.02
C CYS A 82 17.05 -9.27 -20.06
N TYR A 83 16.80 -9.45 -18.76
CA TYR A 83 17.35 -8.61 -17.69
C TYR A 83 17.62 -9.45 -16.45
N THR A 84 18.63 -9.07 -15.67
CA THR A 84 18.81 -9.64 -14.32
C THR A 84 17.90 -8.95 -13.31
N VAL A 85 17.58 -9.62 -12.20
CA VAL A 85 16.78 -9.03 -11.10
C VAL A 85 17.41 -7.72 -10.63
N ARG A 86 18.73 -7.69 -10.46
CA ARG A 86 19.48 -6.49 -10.08
C ARG A 86 19.29 -5.34 -11.06
N GLN A 87 19.34 -5.59 -12.36
CA GLN A 87 19.12 -4.57 -13.39
C GLN A 87 17.69 -4.02 -13.31
N ILE A 88 16.69 -4.89 -13.13
CA ILE A 88 15.29 -4.48 -13.01
C ILE A 88 15.10 -3.57 -11.80
N THR A 89 15.66 -3.94 -10.63
CA THR A 89 15.61 -3.13 -9.41
C THR A 89 16.24 -1.75 -9.61
N GLN A 90 17.41 -1.69 -10.24
CA GLN A 90 18.11 -0.42 -10.50
C GLN A 90 17.37 0.48 -11.51
N LEU A 91 16.80 -0.11 -12.56
CA LEU A 91 16.11 0.65 -13.60
C LEU A 91 14.76 1.18 -13.13
N THR A 92 14.03 0.41 -12.32
CA THR A 92 12.69 0.79 -11.82
C THR A 92 12.74 1.59 -10.52
N ASN A 93 13.84 1.52 -9.77
CA ASN A 93 13.96 2.07 -8.41
C ASN A 93 12.84 1.61 -7.46
N VAL A 94 12.41 0.36 -7.61
CA VAL A 94 11.44 -0.30 -6.72
C VAL A 94 12.21 -1.18 -5.74
N GLU A 95 11.74 -1.28 -4.49
CA GLU A 95 12.34 -2.16 -3.49
C GLU A 95 12.47 -3.61 -4.01
N GLU A 96 13.64 -4.21 -3.80
CA GLU A 96 13.96 -5.55 -4.32
C GLU A 96 12.93 -6.61 -3.87
N TYR A 97 12.47 -6.51 -2.62
CA TYR A 97 11.43 -7.40 -2.09
C TYR A 97 10.15 -7.37 -2.94
N GLN A 98 9.68 -6.17 -3.32
CA GLN A 98 8.49 -6.01 -4.16
C GLN A 98 8.75 -6.51 -5.59
N VAL A 99 9.93 -6.20 -6.15
CA VAL A 99 10.34 -6.68 -7.48
C VAL A 99 10.32 -8.21 -7.53
N ILE A 100 10.94 -8.89 -6.56
CA ILE A 100 10.97 -10.36 -6.49
C ILE A 100 9.55 -10.93 -6.42
N GLN A 101 8.65 -10.33 -5.65
CA GLN A 101 7.27 -10.81 -5.57
C GLN A 101 6.50 -10.64 -6.89
N ILE A 102 6.66 -9.50 -7.56
CA ILE A 102 6.06 -9.24 -8.86
C ILE A 102 6.60 -10.22 -9.91
N LEU A 103 7.91 -10.45 -9.93
CA LEU A 103 8.55 -11.38 -10.86
C LEU A 103 8.09 -12.81 -10.61
N ASN A 104 8.04 -13.27 -9.36
CA ASN A 104 7.48 -14.57 -9.00
C ASN A 104 6.03 -14.73 -9.48
N TYR A 105 5.22 -13.67 -9.35
CA TYR A 105 3.86 -13.68 -9.88
C TYR A 105 3.83 -13.80 -11.41
N PHE A 106 4.68 -13.07 -12.13
CA PHE A 106 4.78 -13.17 -13.59
C PHE A 106 5.28 -14.54 -14.06
N LEU A 107 6.20 -15.18 -13.33
CA LEU A 107 6.65 -16.55 -13.58
C LEU A 107 5.49 -17.55 -13.38
N GLN A 108 4.73 -17.43 -12.29
CA GLN A 108 3.53 -18.26 -12.07
C GLN A 108 2.50 -18.12 -13.19
N LYS A 109 2.33 -16.90 -13.71
CA LYS A 109 1.44 -16.59 -14.83
C LYS A 109 2.03 -16.92 -16.20
N ARG A 110 3.28 -17.41 -16.27
CA ARG A 110 4.01 -17.73 -17.51
C ARG A 110 4.14 -16.54 -18.47
N ILE A 111 4.29 -15.34 -17.93
CA ILE A 111 4.58 -14.14 -18.73
C ILE A 111 6.09 -13.99 -18.93
N LEU A 112 6.84 -14.33 -17.89
CA LEU A 112 8.29 -14.37 -17.87
C LEU A 112 8.75 -15.82 -17.69
N MET A 113 10.01 -16.09 -18.03
CA MET A 113 10.72 -17.32 -17.75
C MET A 113 12.11 -17.03 -17.21
N VAL A 114 12.68 -17.97 -16.46
CA VAL A 114 14.07 -17.90 -16.01
C VAL A 114 14.93 -18.57 -17.08
N THR A 115 16.02 -17.93 -17.47
CA THR A 115 17.03 -18.52 -18.33
C THR A 115 18.26 -18.80 -17.47
N GLU A 116 18.61 -20.06 -17.29
CA GLU A 116 19.86 -20.41 -16.61
C GLU A 116 21.04 -20.07 -17.51
N SER A 117 22.06 -19.44 -16.94
CA SER A 117 23.27 -18.99 -17.61
C SER A 117 24.27 -20.14 -17.83
N ASP A 118 23.80 -21.32 -18.23
CA ASP A 118 24.67 -22.39 -18.70
C ASP A 118 24.54 -22.49 -20.21
N GLY A 119 25.65 -22.14 -20.88
CA GLY A 119 25.76 -22.13 -22.33
C GLY A 119 25.44 -23.50 -22.92
N SER A 120 24.25 -23.61 -23.49
CA SER A 120 23.95 -24.53 -24.59
C SER A 120 22.73 -23.98 -25.33
N GLU A 121 23.01 -23.16 -26.36
CA GLU A 121 22.17 -23.19 -27.55
C GLU A 121 22.06 -24.66 -27.98
N GLU A 122 20.84 -25.13 -28.28
CA GLU A 122 20.49 -26.53 -28.61
C GLU A 122 20.04 -27.45 -27.45
N GLN A 123 18.95 -27.10 -26.75
CA GLN A 123 17.92 -28.11 -26.39
C GLN A 123 16.51 -27.55 -26.60
N LEU A 124 16.20 -27.27 -27.87
CA LEU A 124 14.83 -27.21 -28.39
C LEU A 124 14.32 -28.64 -28.59
N THR A 125 14.15 -29.41 -27.51
CA THR A 125 13.44 -30.70 -27.59
C THR A 125 12.63 -30.95 -26.33
N GLN A 126 11.33 -30.65 -26.42
CA GLN A 126 10.27 -31.47 -25.85
C GLN A 126 10.54 -32.09 -24.47
N GLN A 127 10.73 -31.29 -23.43
CA GLN A 127 10.19 -31.70 -22.14
C GLN A 127 8.78 -31.16 -22.08
N GLN A 128 7.85 -32.03 -22.45
CA GLN A 128 6.44 -31.89 -22.17
C GLN A 128 6.29 -31.52 -20.68
N VAL A 129 6.09 -30.25 -20.38
CA VAL A 129 5.39 -29.85 -19.15
C VAL A 129 3.93 -30.20 -19.40
N GLY A 130 3.65 -31.50 -19.27
CA GLY A 130 2.31 -32.03 -19.24
C GLY A 130 1.51 -31.29 -18.19
N LEU A 131 0.48 -30.61 -18.68
CA LEU A 131 -0.88 -30.64 -18.17
C LEU A 131 -1.07 -30.53 -16.64
N SER A 132 -1.74 -29.44 -16.25
CA SER A 132 -2.68 -29.43 -15.12
C SER A 132 -2.08 -29.79 -13.75
N GLY A 133 -1.18 -28.94 -13.25
CA GLY A 133 -0.74 -28.98 -11.86
C GLY A 133 -0.18 -27.63 -11.47
N SER A 134 -0.61 -27.11 -10.32
CA SER A 134 -0.03 -25.95 -9.66
C SER A 134 1.51 -26.02 -9.71
N ILE A 135 2.19 -24.96 -10.14
CA ILE A 135 3.66 -24.87 -10.12
C ILE A 135 4.11 -25.06 -8.67
N THR A 136 4.71 -26.22 -8.34
CA THR A 136 5.05 -26.65 -6.98
C THR A 136 6.47 -26.28 -6.54
N SER A 137 7.23 -25.53 -7.33
CA SER A 137 8.44 -24.83 -6.85
C SER A 137 8.72 -23.66 -7.77
N ILE A 138 8.51 -22.45 -7.25
CA ILE A 138 9.02 -21.24 -7.90
C ILE A 138 10.49 -21.17 -7.48
N PRO A 139 11.44 -21.08 -8.43
CA PRO A 139 12.85 -20.95 -8.09
C PRO A 139 13.05 -19.70 -7.23
N THR A 140 13.86 -19.81 -6.18
CA THR A 140 14.25 -18.66 -5.36
C THR A 140 15.07 -17.72 -6.25
N LEU A 141 14.48 -16.58 -6.61
CA LEU A 141 15.15 -15.56 -7.41
C LEU A 141 16.28 -14.94 -6.61
N THR A 142 17.49 -14.98 -7.16
CA THR A 142 18.66 -14.25 -6.69
C THR A 142 18.90 -13.01 -7.55
N GLU A 143 19.68 -12.05 -7.05
CA GLU A 143 19.98 -10.78 -7.75
C GLU A 143 20.49 -10.96 -9.19
N ASP A 144 21.25 -12.02 -9.44
CA ASP A 144 21.88 -12.31 -10.74
C ASP A 144 21.02 -13.23 -11.64
N THR A 145 19.83 -13.65 -11.17
CA THR A 145 18.95 -14.50 -11.97
C THR A 145 18.50 -13.77 -13.24
N LEU A 146 18.77 -14.37 -14.41
CA LEU A 146 18.38 -13.82 -15.71
C LEU A 146 16.93 -14.16 -16.03
N ILE A 147 16.14 -13.12 -16.30
CA ILE A 147 14.72 -13.21 -16.58
C ILE A 147 14.48 -12.81 -18.03
N THR A 148 13.73 -13.65 -18.74
CA THR A 148 13.41 -13.44 -20.15
C THR A 148 11.90 -13.47 -20.39
N LEU A 149 11.48 -12.80 -21.46
CA LEU A 149 10.07 -12.75 -21.84
C LEU A 149 9.61 -14.08 -22.45
N TYR A 150 8.47 -14.60 -21.99
CA TYR A 150 7.91 -15.85 -22.52
C TYR A 150 7.03 -15.57 -23.76
N PHE A 151 7.57 -15.87 -24.94
CA PHE A 151 6.90 -15.60 -26.22
C PHE A 151 5.72 -16.54 -26.53
N ASN A 152 5.70 -17.75 -25.94
CA ASN A 152 4.68 -18.77 -26.22
C ASN A 152 3.44 -18.66 -25.31
N TYR A 153 3.06 -17.43 -24.95
CA TYR A 153 1.95 -17.17 -24.04
C TYR A 153 0.61 -17.58 -24.64
N THR A 154 -0.16 -18.39 -23.90
CA THR A 154 -1.50 -18.84 -24.30
C THR A 154 -2.46 -18.79 -23.11
N ASN A 155 -3.66 -18.25 -23.34
CA ASN A 155 -4.72 -18.22 -22.35
C ASN A 155 -6.10 -18.33 -23.05
N LYS A 156 -7.07 -18.91 -22.37
CA LYS A 156 -8.46 -18.98 -22.82
C LYS A 156 -9.08 -17.58 -22.87
N ASN A 157 -8.77 -16.75 -21.86
CA ASN A 157 -9.31 -15.41 -21.71
C ASN A 157 -8.43 -14.37 -22.42
N THR A 158 -9.07 -13.40 -23.07
CA THR A 158 -8.39 -12.29 -23.75
C THR A 158 -8.04 -11.16 -22.79
N ARG A 159 -8.88 -10.89 -21.77
CA ARG A 159 -8.58 -9.96 -20.68
C ARG A 159 -8.09 -10.75 -19.47
N ILE A 160 -6.93 -10.36 -18.95
CA ILE A 160 -6.22 -11.08 -17.90
C ILE A 160 -5.91 -10.12 -16.76
N TYR A 161 -6.47 -10.41 -15.60
CA TYR A 161 -6.19 -9.67 -14.37
C TYR A 161 -4.86 -10.15 -13.81
N LEU A 162 -3.86 -9.28 -13.91
CA LEU A 162 -2.49 -9.51 -13.46
C LEU A 162 -2.08 -8.58 -12.32
N HIS A 163 -2.95 -7.68 -11.88
CA HIS A 163 -2.73 -6.86 -10.69
C HIS A 163 -2.40 -7.76 -9.50
N PHE A 164 -1.12 -7.74 -9.10
CA PHE A 164 -0.62 -8.49 -7.97
C PHE A 164 -0.63 -7.60 -6.73
N LEU A 165 -1.25 -8.10 -5.67
CA LEU A 165 -1.18 -7.57 -4.33
C LEU A 165 -0.59 -8.67 -3.44
N SER A 166 0.50 -8.36 -2.74
CA SER A 166 1.12 -9.35 -1.87
C SER A 166 0.25 -9.59 -0.64
N LYS A 167 0.10 -10.86 -0.22
CA LYS A 167 -0.57 -11.21 1.05
C LYS A 167 0.13 -10.58 2.27
N SER A 168 1.42 -10.30 2.15
CA SER A 168 2.19 -9.62 3.20
C SER A 168 1.82 -8.13 3.28
N GLU A 169 1.65 -7.48 2.15
CA GLU A 169 1.21 -6.09 2.04
C GLU A 169 -0.23 -5.92 2.57
N GLU A 170 -1.14 -6.82 2.22
CA GLU A 170 -2.54 -6.79 2.72
C GLU A 170 -2.59 -6.83 4.25
N LYS A 171 -1.76 -7.67 4.88
CA LYS A 171 -1.64 -7.71 6.34
C LYS A 171 -1.03 -6.43 6.91
N ALA A 172 0.00 -5.90 6.28
CA ALA A 172 0.64 -4.66 6.72
C ALA A 172 -0.32 -3.46 6.62
N GLU A 173 -1.11 -3.37 5.54
CA GLU A 173 -2.13 -2.34 5.36
C GLU A 173 -3.25 -2.47 6.40
N THR A 174 -3.72 -3.69 6.66
CA THR A 174 -4.74 -3.94 7.69
C THR A 174 -4.24 -3.52 9.07
N GLN A 175 -2.99 -3.84 9.42
CA GLN A 175 -2.38 -3.43 10.69
C GLN A 175 -2.24 -1.91 10.80
N LYS A 176 -1.81 -1.24 9.73
CA LYS A 176 -1.72 0.23 9.67
C LYS A 176 -3.10 0.87 9.84
N ALA A 177 -4.13 0.33 9.18
CA ALA A 177 -5.50 0.80 9.32
C ALA A 177 -6.02 0.64 10.76
N MET A 178 -5.78 -0.51 11.39
CA MET A 178 -6.13 -0.73 12.80
C MET A 178 -5.41 0.23 13.74
N ALA A 179 -4.12 0.51 13.51
CA ALA A 179 -3.36 1.47 14.32
C ALA A 179 -3.90 2.90 14.18
N CYS A 180 -4.29 3.31 12.97
CA CYS A 180 -4.92 4.60 12.72
C CYS A 180 -6.24 4.73 13.49
N ILE A 181 -7.11 3.72 13.38
CA ILE A 181 -8.40 3.67 14.10
C ILE A 181 -8.19 3.79 15.62
N GLU A 182 -7.18 3.11 16.17
CA GLU A 182 -6.88 3.18 17.60
C GLU A 182 -6.32 4.55 18.03
N SER A 183 -5.61 5.25 17.14
CA SER A 183 -5.22 6.64 17.36
C SER A 183 -6.45 7.56 17.40
N ASP A 184 -7.33 7.46 16.40
CA ASP A 184 -8.54 8.29 16.32
C ASP A 184 -9.45 8.07 17.53
N ARG A 185 -9.57 6.83 18.00
CA ARG A 185 -10.31 6.52 19.24
C ARG A 185 -9.75 7.24 20.45
N LYS A 186 -8.42 7.35 20.58
CA LYS A 186 -7.79 8.10 21.69
C LYS A 186 -8.16 9.57 21.63
N ASP A 187 -8.10 10.17 20.43
CA ASP A 187 -8.46 11.58 20.25
C ASP A 187 -9.95 11.83 20.52
N ILE A 188 -10.84 10.94 20.08
CA ILE A 188 -12.28 11.01 20.38
C ILE A 188 -12.55 10.88 21.89
N ILE A 189 -11.88 9.95 22.59
CA ILE A 189 -12.00 9.80 24.05
C ILE A 189 -11.54 11.09 24.73
N GLY A 190 -10.36 11.61 24.36
CA GLY A 190 -9.81 12.83 24.93
C GLY A 190 -10.73 14.04 24.74
N ALA A 191 -11.24 14.23 23.51
CA ALA A 191 -12.20 15.28 23.20
C ALA A 191 -13.51 15.14 24.00
N CYS A 192 -14.01 13.91 24.18
CA CYS A 192 -15.20 13.63 24.99
C CYS A 192 -14.99 14.01 26.47
N ILE A 193 -13.84 13.63 27.05
CA ILE A 193 -13.46 13.99 28.43
C ILE A 193 -13.44 15.52 28.59
N VAL A 194 -12.74 16.22 27.70
CA VAL A 194 -12.66 17.69 27.73
C VAL A 194 -14.03 18.34 27.61
N ARG A 195 -14.89 17.84 26.72
CA ARG A 195 -16.27 18.35 26.54
C ARG A 195 -17.11 18.21 27.81
N ILE A 196 -17.03 17.05 28.48
CA ILE A 196 -17.75 16.79 29.74
C ILE A 196 -17.24 17.69 30.85
N LEU A 197 -15.91 17.72 31.06
CA LEU A 197 -15.29 18.50 32.13
C LEU A 197 -15.42 20.01 31.93
N LYS A 198 -15.42 20.50 30.69
CA LYS A 198 -15.71 21.91 30.39
C LYS A 198 -17.10 22.34 30.84
N THR A 199 -18.08 21.42 30.81
CA THR A 199 -19.47 21.72 31.21
C THR A 199 -19.67 21.57 32.71
N ARG A 200 -19.12 20.51 33.32
CA ARG A 200 -19.34 20.16 34.73
C ARG A 200 -18.29 20.76 35.68
N LYS A 201 -17.17 21.25 35.15
CA LYS A 201 -15.98 21.82 35.82
C LYS A 201 -15.22 20.86 36.75
N ARG A 202 -15.93 20.05 37.54
CA ARG A 202 -15.36 19.12 38.52
C ARG A 202 -16.16 17.81 38.54
N LEU A 203 -15.48 16.68 38.42
CA LEU A 203 -16.11 15.33 38.39
C LEU A 203 -15.20 14.28 39.01
N SER A 204 -15.80 13.26 39.63
CA SER A 204 -15.06 12.06 40.06
C SER A 204 -14.73 11.14 38.88
N LEU A 205 -13.73 10.26 39.04
CA LEU A 205 -13.36 9.27 38.01
C LEU A 205 -14.54 8.38 37.59
N GLN A 206 -15.39 7.99 38.55
CA GLN A 206 -16.50 7.07 38.29
C GLN A 206 -17.60 7.75 37.46
N GLU A 207 -18.01 8.96 37.87
CA GLU A 207 -19.02 9.74 37.14
C GLU A 207 -18.52 10.13 35.74
N LEU A 208 -17.25 10.54 35.63
CA LEU A 208 -16.63 10.85 34.35
C LEU A 208 -16.63 9.63 33.42
N TRP A 209 -16.31 8.44 33.97
CA TRP A 209 -16.32 7.21 33.20
C TRP A 209 -17.71 6.84 32.68
N GLU A 210 -18.75 6.94 33.51
CA GLU A 210 -20.12 6.66 33.12
C GLU A 210 -20.63 7.60 32.02
N GLU A 211 -20.34 8.91 32.15
CA GLU A 211 -20.70 9.91 31.13
C GLU A 211 -19.94 9.70 29.81
N VAL A 212 -18.64 9.41 29.87
CA VAL A 212 -17.84 9.12 28.66
C VAL A 212 -18.37 7.88 27.95
N ARG A 213 -18.66 6.80 28.70
CA ARG A 213 -19.21 5.57 28.14
C ARG A 213 -20.58 5.83 27.50
N LYS A 214 -21.45 6.61 28.15
CA LYS A 214 -22.76 6.96 27.63
C LYS A 214 -22.69 7.76 26.32
N GLN A 215 -21.79 8.73 26.23
CA GLN A 215 -21.62 9.55 25.02
C GLN A 215 -20.92 8.80 23.87
N LEU A 216 -20.04 7.85 24.16
CA LEU A 216 -19.31 7.09 23.15
C LEU A 216 -20.00 5.79 22.73
N ALA A 217 -21.03 5.34 23.45
CA ALA A 217 -21.73 4.07 23.21
C ALA A 217 -22.26 3.90 21.77
N SER A 218 -22.57 5.00 21.06
CA SER A 218 -23.00 4.95 19.66
C SER A 218 -21.88 4.64 18.66
N HIS A 219 -20.62 4.88 19.04
CA HIS A 219 -19.46 4.69 18.17
C HIS A 219 -18.63 3.46 18.57
N PHE A 220 -18.26 3.36 19.84
CA PHE A 220 -17.49 2.23 20.38
C PHE A 220 -17.56 2.21 21.91
N ASN A 221 -17.24 1.05 22.50
CA ASN A 221 -17.17 0.93 23.95
C ASN A 221 -15.70 1.08 24.40
N PRO A 222 -15.29 2.23 24.99
CA PRO A 222 -13.94 2.41 25.49
C PRO A 222 -13.66 1.42 26.63
N SER A 223 -12.37 1.21 26.94
CA SER A 223 -11.94 0.49 28.13
C SER A 223 -11.49 1.46 29.23
N LEU A 224 -11.63 1.07 30.50
CA LEU A 224 -11.20 1.91 31.63
C LEU A 224 -9.68 2.23 31.60
N PRO A 225 -8.77 1.31 31.20
CA PRO A 225 -7.36 1.65 31.02
C PRO A 225 -7.11 2.73 29.96
N GLN A 226 -7.82 2.68 28.82
CA GLN A 226 -7.72 3.72 27.79
C GLN A 226 -8.18 5.09 28.30
N LEU A 227 -9.22 5.14 29.14
CA LEU A 227 -9.67 6.38 29.77
C LEU A 227 -8.57 6.97 30.66
N LYS A 228 -8.00 6.17 31.57
CA LYS A 228 -6.95 6.61 32.50
C LYS A 228 -5.73 7.16 31.76
N LEU A 229 -5.27 6.46 30.72
CA LEU A 229 -4.15 6.91 29.89
C LEU A 229 -4.44 8.25 29.20
N ASN A 230 -5.67 8.49 28.73
CA ASN A 230 -6.04 9.77 28.14
C ASN A 230 -6.14 10.88 29.18
N ILE A 231 -6.62 10.59 30.39
CA ILE A 231 -6.64 11.57 31.49
C ILE A 231 -5.22 12.02 31.83
N GLU A 232 -4.27 11.09 31.94
CA GLU A 232 -2.86 11.41 32.19
C GLU A 232 -2.28 12.35 31.13
N LYS A 233 -2.50 12.03 29.84
CA LYS A 233 -2.09 12.90 28.73
C LYS A 233 -2.76 14.28 28.76
N LEU A 234 -4.02 14.36 29.18
CA LEU A 234 -4.73 15.64 29.30
C LEU A 234 -4.24 16.48 30.48
N ILE A 235 -3.78 15.84 31.56
CA ILE A 235 -3.10 16.50 32.68
C ILE A 235 -1.74 17.02 32.22
N GLU A 236 -0.95 16.22 31.51
CA GLU A 236 0.35 16.63 30.94
C GLU A 236 0.21 17.81 29.98
N ARG A 237 -0.86 17.84 29.18
CA ARG A 237 -1.18 18.97 28.28
C ARG A 237 -1.78 20.18 29.00
N GLY A 238 -2.08 20.10 30.29
CA GLY A 238 -2.60 21.21 31.09
C GLY A 238 -4.10 21.51 30.90
N PHE A 239 -4.88 20.61 30.32
CA PHE A 239 -6.34 20.79 30.18
C PHE A 239 -7.10 20.49 31.47
N ILE A 240 -6.58 19.57 32.28
CA ILE A 240 -7.25 19.02 33.47
C ILE A 240 -6.24 18.95 34.61
N ARG A 241 -6.68 19.18 35.85
CA ARG A 241 -5.90 18.97 37.07
C ARG A 241 -6.54 17.89 37.93
N ARG A 242 -5.73 17.21 38.74
CA ARG A 242 -6.24 16.50 39.92
C ARG A 242 -6.50 17.51 41.04
N ASP A 243 -7.61 17.33 41.72
CA ASP A 243 -7.94 18.12 42.89
C ASP A 243 -6.86 17.92 43.99
N PRO A 244 -6.41 18.99 44.67
CA PRO A 244 -5.41 18.88 45.73
C PRO A 244 -5.90 18.11 46.96
N ASN A 245 -7.20 18.03 47.19
CA ASN A 245 -7.80 17.37 48.36
C ASN A 245 -8.22 15.93 48.05
N ASP A 246 -8.61 15.61 46.80
CA ASP A 246 -9.00 14.26 46.39
C ASP A 246 -8.40 13.88 45.02
N MET A 247 -7.47 12.93 45.03
CA MET A 247 -6.84 12.40 43.81
C MET A 247 -7.81 11.73 42.83
N LYS A 248 -9.03 11.37 43.27
CA LYS A 248 -10.06 10.77 42.41
C LYS A 248 -10.95 11.79 41.71
N VAL A 249 -10.77 13.07 42.00
CA VAL A 249 -11.53 14.18 41.42
C VAL A 249 -10.67 14.94 40.43
N TYR A 250 -11.27 15.24 39.28
CA TYR A 250 -10.64 15.97 38.19
C TYR A 250 -11.35 17.29 37.95
N GLU A 251 -10.55 18.34 37.75
CA GLU A 251 -11.01 19.71 37.52
C GLU A 251 -10.51 20.22 36.17
N TYR A 252 -11.36 20.92 35.42
CA TYR A 252 -11.00 21.56 34.17
C TYR A 252 -10.27 22.89 34.41
N ILE A 253 -9.12 23.10 33.78
CA ILE A 253 -8.26 24.28 34.05
C ILE A 253 -8.50 25.44 33.06
N ALA A 254 -8.95 25.13 31.84
CA ALA A 254 -8.99 26.10 30.73
C ALA A 254 -10.30 26.89 30.59
#